data_AF-A0A949CMX0-F1
#
_entry.id   AF-A0A949CMX0-F1
#
_cell.length_a   1.000
_cell.length_b   1.000
_cell.length_c   1.000
_cell.angle_alpha   90.00
_cell.angle_beta   90.00
_cell.angle_gamma   90.00
#
_symmetry.space_group_name_H-M   'P 1'
#
loop_
_entity.id
_entity.type
_entity.pdbx_description
1 polymer ?
#
loop_
_entity_poly.entity_id
_entity_poly.type
_entity_poly.pdbx_seq_one_letter_code
_entity_poly.pdbx_strand_id
1 'polypeptide(L)'
;MRREPNGRMRERIQTHITRRSGLTLVEVMIATTLTLLLMLALAQGFKTLSETVSEGRTKLALSDELRNLTAVLREDLDRCTVTREIPQTYPGPGYFKYYDGPMWDATGLQYNYTPGEPLLGSRFGDLDDIIMFTAQANPGEVFRGTVPQALMIINQLNAFEKAGKAPGAPDVDNFLSTINGISPDQAWRTEVTIESDYAEIIWFMLPLLEGNRLPVTTPPTLPYIEPTVTQTVVDVATPLDGMPDKIALCRRVLPIRRDIDLNPSPVTPAYRTLITNLLTHPMAPKVAVNPQNAGSFRICMFQFYQRCDLSLRPQNWQDQSGSFLLSVAANSLEDLQLPENRFAHFTYPVGSDTTTLPILALTSEQGSSIVGADTATGYRAATNPVFVWAGINNPTNYGFMPPYFLRSRFDGTPMFTEIVATNVIAFDVKAFDPAAKLLAHPGTDRVFGDAAFSLPGLSGFDDAAVGPSDPGYGSLLAAAIGGTAPIISSQGAYCDMGWGFKLHTHPLLSARSTAERASVKEYFRGDCSGIVDMLPNGLTRDAALNASGAYYNMGSLSVYQPVYDSYTNFYEFDGEKMEINGGYWYYRGGLRRFGFPVAAGP
;
A
#
# COMPACT_ATOMS: atom_id res chain seq x y z
N MET A 1 12.12 -88.54 -45.13
CA MET A 1 11.80 -89.67 -46.02
C MET A 1 10.32 -90.02 -45.89
N ARG A 2 9.51 -89.72 -46.92
CA ARG A 2 8.16 -90.22 -47.29
C ARG A 2 7.49 -89.11 -48.12
N ARG A 3 7.66 -89.06 -49.45
CA ARG A 3 6.94 -89.79 -50.54
C ARG A 3 5.41 -89.63 -50.48
N GLU A 4 4.91 -88.61 -51.22
CA GLU A 4 3.96 -88.63 -52.37
C GLU A 4 2.81 -89.67 -52.40
N PRO A 5 1.62 -89.40 -53.02
CA PRO A 5 1.54 -88.79 -54.37
C PRO A 5 0.30 -87.95 -54.78
N ASN A 6 0.54 -87.16 -55.83
CA ASN A 6 -0.28 -86.81 -57.00
C ASN A 6 -1.82 -87.01 -57.01
N GLY A 7 -2.52 -85.89 -57.28
CA GLY A 7 -3.84 -85.86 -57.90
C GLY A 7 -3.95 -84.66 -58.86
N ARG A 8 -3.85 -84.91 -60.17
CA ARG A 8 -4.02 -83.95 -61.26
C ARG A 8 -5.42 -83.36 -61.29
N MET A 9 -5.58 -82.05 -61.50
CA MET A 9 -6.57 -81.54 -62.46
C MET A 9 -6.26 -80.11 -62.91
N ARG A 10 -6.42 -79.91 -64.22
CA ARG A 10 -6.20 -78.66 -64.95
C ARG A 10 -7.26 -77.64 -64.56
N GLU A 11 -6.87 -76.38 -64.31
CA GLU A 11 -7.75 -75.27 -64.67
C GLU A 11 -7.01 -73.96 -64.87
N ARG A 12 -7.07 -73.50 -66.13
CA ARG A 12 -7.13 -72.11 -66.60
C ARG A 12 -6.38 -71.04 -65.80
N ILE A 13 -5.29 -70.55 -66.40
CA ILE A 13 -4.86 -69.15 -66.25
C ILE A 13 -6.01 -68.28 -66.75
N GLN A 14 -6.83 -67.80 -65.82
CA GLN A 14 -7.80 -66.75 -66.05
C GLN A 14 -7.20 -65.48 -65.46
N THR A 15 -6.64 -64.65 -66.34
CA THR A 15 -6.25 -63.27 -66.05
C THR A 15 -7.49 -62.50 -65.61
N HIS A 16 -7.79 -62.52 -64.31
CA HIS A 16 -8.60 -61.47 -63.73
C HIS A 16 -7.71 -60.24 -63.66
N ILE A 17 -7.85 -59.39 -64.68
CA ILE A 17 -7.77 -57.94 -64.48
C ILE A 17 -8.69 -57.68 -63.29
N THR A 18 -8.10 -57.52 -62.11
CA THR A 18 -8.81 -56.99 -60.95
C THR A 18 -9.31 -55.62 -61.38
N ARG A 19 -10.58 -55.57 -61.79
CA ARG A 19 -11.31 -54.32 -61.96
C ARG A 19 -11.09 -53.56 -60.67
N ARG A 20 -10.33 -52.46 -60.73
CA ARG A 20 -10.33 -51.47 -59.66
C ARG A 20 -11.76 -50.98 -59.59
N SER A 21 -12.53 -51.48 -58.62
CA SER A 21 -13.83 -50.90 -58.29
C SER A 21 -13.56 -49.44 -57.95
N GLY A 22 -14.12 -48.51 -58.73
CA GLY A 22 -14.12 -47.10 -58.36
C GLY A 22 -14.77 -46.98 -56.98
N LEU A 23 -14.16 -46.21 -56.09
CA LEU A 23 -14.71 -45.94 -54.77
C LEU A 23 -16.15 -45.42 -54.92
N THR A 24 -17.06 -45.99 -54.15
CA THR A 24 -18.43 -45.52 -54.08
C THR A 24 -18.45 -44.13 -53.44
N LEU A 25 -19.43 -43.29 -53.81
CA LEU A 25 -19.58 -41.95 -53.25
C LEU A 25 -19.68 -41.99 -51.71
N VAL A 26 -20.27 -43.04 -51.16
CA VAL A 26 -20.35 -43.30 -49.72
C VAL A 26 -18.98 -43.58 -49.10
N GLU A 27 -18.12 -44.40 -49.74
CA GLU A 27 -16.75 -44.65 -49.26
C GLU A 27 -15.89 -43.39 -49.28
N VAL A 28 -16.02 -42.55 -50.32
CA VAL A 28 -15.31 -41.26 -50.38
C VAL A 28 -15.82 -40.31 -49.30
N MET A 29 -17.13 -40.24 -49.05
CA MET A 29 -17.71 -39.42 -47.97
C MET A 29 -17.33 -39.91 -46.57
N ILE A 30 -17.26 -41.22 -46.34
CA ILE A 30 -16.80 -41.80 -45.08
C ILE A 30 -15.31 -41.51 -44.90
N ALA A 31 -14.50 -41.70 -45.94
CA ALA A 31 -13.06 -41.43 -45.89
C ALA A 31 -12.77 -39.94 -45.60
N THR A 32 -13.49 -39.01 -46.24
CA THR A 32 -13.32 -37.57 -45.96
C THR A 32 -13.82 -37.18 -44.57
N THR A 33 -14.89 -37.81 -44.09
CA THR A 33 -15.37 -37.57 -42.71
C THR A 33 -14.37 -38.09 -41.68
N LEU A 34 -13.79 -39.26 -41.90
CA LEU A 34 -12.75 -39.82 -41.01
C LEU A 34 -11.48 -38.96 -41.01
N THR A 35 -11.04 -38.44 -42.17
CA THR A 35 -9.90 -37.53 -42.20
C THR A 35 -10.20 -36.20 -41.50
N LEU A 36 -11.41 -35.66 -41.64
CA LEU A 36 -11.83 -34.46 -40.90
C LEU A 36 -11.88 -34.71 -39.38
N LEU A 37 -12.39 -35.85 -38.93
CA LEU A 37 -12.39 -36.23 -37.51
C LEU A 37 -10.96 -36.40 -36.96
N LEU A 38 -10.05 -36.99 -37.74
CA LEU A 38 -8.65 -37.16 -37.34
C LEU A 38 -7.93 -35.81 -37.25
N MET A 39 -8.16 -34.89 -38.21
CA MET A 39 -7.64 -33.53 -38.12
C MET A 39 -8.21 -32.77 -36.91
N LEU A 40 -9.50 -32.94 -36.60
CA LEU A 40 -10.13 -32.30 -35.43
C LEU A 40 -9.51 -32.80 -34.12
N ALA A 41 -9.30 -34.11 -33.98
CA ALA A 41 -8.66 -34.70 -32.81
C ALA A 41 -7.21 -34.22 -32.63
N LEU A 42 -6.45 -34.13 -33.72
CA LEU A 42 -5.08 -33.64 -33.70
C LEU A 42 -4.99 -32.13 -33.37
N ALA A 43 -5.92 -31.32 -33.88
CA ALA A 43 -6.03 -29.91 -33.53
C ALA A 43 -6.35 -29.70 -32.03
N GLN A 44 -7.25 -30.50 -31.46
CA GLN A 44 -7.53 -30.47 -30.02
C GLN A 44 -6.32 -30.89 -29.20
N GLY A 45 -5.61 -31.97 -29.61
CA GLY A 45 -4.38 -32.40 -28.95
C GLY A 45 -3.31 -31.31 -28.93
N PHE A 46 -3.11 -30.59 -30.04
CA PHE A 46 -2.18 -29.46 -30.09
C PHE A 46 -2.64 -28.26 -29.27
N LYS A 47 -3.95 -27.97 -29.22
CA LYS A 47 -4.48 -26.91 -28.36
C LYS A 47 -4.16 -27.18 -26.89
N THR A 48 -4.52 -28.36 -26.38
CA THR A 48 -4.26 -28.73 -24.99
C THR A 48 -2.77 -28.73 -24.67
N LEU A 49 -1.93 -29.28 -25.55
CA LEU A 49 -0.48 -29.27 -25.35
C LEU A 49 0.07 -27.84 -25.32
N SER A 50 -0.41 -26.96 -26.21
CA SER A 50 0.03 -25.56 -26.27
C SER A 50 -0.41 -24.79 -25.02
N GLU A 51 -1.62 -25.03 -24.53
CA GLU A 51 -2.14 -24.46 -23.28
C GLU A 51 -1.30 -24.90 -22.09
N THR A 52 -1.00 -26.20 -21.95
CA THR A 52 -0.15 -26.72 -20.86
C THR A 52 1.28 -26.17 -20.94
N VAL A 53 1.86 -26.06 -22.12
CA VAL A 53 3.21 -25.48 -22.30
C VAL A 53 3.20 -23.99 -21.95
N SER A 54 2.16 -23.25 -22.35
CA SER A 54 1.98 -21.84 -22.02
C SER A 54 1.84 -21.64 -20.50
N GLU A 55 0.96 -22.42 -19.86
CA GLU A 55 0.77 -22.40 -18.40
C GLU A 55 2.06 -22.74 -17.66
N GLY A 56 2.79 -23.76 -18.13
CA GLY A 56 4.10 -24.13 -17.56
C GLY A 56 5.11 -22.99 -17.63
N ARG A 57 5.18 -22.25 -18.75
CA ARG A 57 6.07 -21.09 -18.89
C ARG A 57 5.66 -19.94 -17.96
N THR A 58 4.36 -19.64 -17.86
CA THR A 58 3.85 -18.60 -16.96
C THR A 58 4.15 -18.92 -15.50
N LYS A 59 3.95 -20.18 -15.07
CA LYS A 59 4.26 -20.60 -13.69
C LYS A 59 5.74 -20.48 -13.37
N LEU A 60 6.63 -20.82 -14.31
CA LEU A 60 8.07 -20.66 -14.13
C LEU A 60 8.46 -19.18 -14.02
N ALA A 61 7.95 -18.34 -14.92
CA ALA A 61 8.20 -16.89 -14.89
C ALA A 61 7.74 -16.26 -13.57
N LEU A 62 6.53 -16.59 -13.11
CA LEU A 62 5.99 -16.12 -11.83
C LEU A 62 6.83 -16.61 -10.65
N SER A 63 7.29 -17.87 -10.68
CA SER A 63 8.15 -18.40 -9.61
C SER A 63 9.49 -17.67 -9.53
N ASP A 64 10.07 -17.27 -10.66
CA ASP A 64 11.32 -16.53 -10.68
C ASP A 64 11.13 -15.09 -10.22
N GLU A 65 10.03 -14.44 -10.62
CA GLU A 65 9.63 -13.12 -10.13
C GLU A 65 9.43 -13.11 -8.60
N LEU A 66 8.69 -14.09 -8.05
CA LEU A 66 8.48 -14.21 -6.61
C LEU A 66 9.77 -14.47 -5.83
N ARG A 67 10.70 -15.26 -6.37
CA ARG A 67 12.00 -15.48 -5.75
C ARG A 67 12.82 -14.20 -5.70
N ASN A 68 12.84 -13.45 -6.79
CA ASN A 68 13.52 -12.16 -6.86
C ASN A 68 12.90 -11.17 -5.86
N LEU A 69 11.57 -11.05 -5.85
CA LEU A 69 10.85 -10.20 -4.92
C LEU A 69 11.13 -10.57 -3.45
N THR A 70 11.11 -11.87 -3.13
CA THR A 70 11.44 -12.37 -1.80
C THR A 70 12.86 -12.04 -1.41
N ALA A 71 13.82 -12.16 -2.33
CA ALA A 71 15.21 -11.82 -2.07
C ALA A 71 15.36 -10.33 -1.77
N VAL A 72 14.78 -9.46 -2.60
CA VAL A 72 14.83 -7.99 -2.41
C VAL A 72 14.17 -7.56 -1.10
N LEU A 73 12.96 -8.07 -0.81
CA LEU A 73 12.26 -7.71 0.42
C LEU A 73 12.99 -8.21 1.68
N ARG A 74 13.54 -9.44 1.64
CA ARG A 74 14.35 -9.97 2.73
C ARG A 74 15.61 -9.13 2.92
N GLU A 75 16.31 -8.80 1.83
CA GLU A 75 17.52 -7.98 1.85
C GLU A 75 17.26 -6.58 2.44
N ASP A 76 16.13 -5.95 2.09
CA ASP A 76 15.76 -4.67 2.69
C ASP A 76 15.45 -4.79 4.19
N LEU A 77 14.67 -5.80 4.58
CA LEU A 77 14.30 -6.03 5.98
C LEU A 77 15.51 -6.42 6.84
N ASP A 78 16.46 -7.17 6.30
CA ASP A 78 17.71 -7.54 6.98
C ASP A 78 18.61 -6.31 7.18
N ARG A 79 18.48 -5.30 6.30
CA ARG A 79 19.20 -4.02 6.37
C ARG A 79 18.52 -2.95 7.24
N CYS A 80 17.39 -3.26 7.87
CA CYS A 80 16.69 -2.33 8.76
C CYS A 80 17.63 -1.83 9.86
N THR A 81 17.70 -0.50 10.07
CA THR A 81 18.62 0.10 11.04
C THR A 81 18.18 -0.07 12.49
N VAL A 82 16.91 -0.34 12.73
CA VAL A 82 16.31 -0.39 14.07
C VAL A 82 16.04 -1.83 14.49
N THR A 83 16.25 -2.12 15.78
CA THR A 83 15.74 -3.37 16.37
C THR A 83 14.21 -3.30 16.42
N ARG A 84 13.53 -4.40 16.12
CA ARG A 84 12.05 -4.44 16.08
C ARG A 84 11.42 -4.46 17.48
N GLU A 85 12.16 -4.11 18.52
CA GLU A 85 11.70 -4.03 19.91
C GLU A 85 11.14 -2.62 20.20
N ILE A 86 10.13 -2.52 21.06
CA ILE A 86 9.44 -1.26 21.40
C ILE A 86 9.48 -0.99 22.91
N PRO A 87 9.50 0.28 23.36
CA PRO A 87 9.75 1.50 22.59
C PRO A 87 11.25 1.73 22.32
N GLN A 88 11.58 2.50 21.29
CA GLN A 88 12.97 2.90 21.03
C GLN A 88 13.35 4.12 21.87
N THR A 89 14.62 4.17 22.32
CA THR A 89 15.14 5.35 23.03
C THR A 89 15.56 6.42 22.01
N TYR A 90 15.16 7.67 22.25
CA TYR A 90 15.63 8.84 21.48
C TYR A 90 16.91 9.44 22.12
N PRO A 91 17.92 9.86 21.33
CA PRO A 91 18.08 9.64 19.89
C PRO A 91 18.57 8.22 19.57
N GLY A 92 18.24 7.72 18.39
CA GLY A 92 18.51 6.35 17.95
C GLY A 92 18.62 6.20 16.42
N PRO A 93 18.65 4.97 15.90
CA PRO A 93 19.15 4.67 14.56
C PRO A 93 18.15 4.86 13.40
N GLY A 94 16.99 5.47 13.64
CA GLY A 94 15.91 5.65 12.65
C GLY A 94 14.57 5.09 13.12
N TYR A 95 13.80 4.46 12.21
CA TYR A 95 12.49 3.86 12.54
C TYR A 95 12.13 2.61 11.71
N PHE A 96 11.20 1.80 12.23
CA PHE A 96 10.44 0.77 11.52
C PHE A 96 8.95 1.01 11.80
N LYS A 97 8.15 1.04 10.74
CA LYS A 97 6.71 1.27 10.80
C LYS A 97 5.99 0.29 9.89
N TYR A 98 4.97 -0.35 10.44
CA TYR A 98 3.97 -1.11 9.71
C TYR A 98 2.62 -0.41 9.93
N TYR A 99 2.06 0.11 8.85
CA TYR A 99 0.72 0.65 8.80
C TYR A 99 -0.20 -0.43 8.23
N ASP A 100 -1.23 -0.73 8.99
CA ASP A 100 -2.28 -1.65 8.61
C ASP A 100 -3.52 -0.85 8.20
N GLY A 101 -4.02 -1.08 6.99
CA GLY A 101 -5.11 -0.30 6.46
C GLY A 101 -6.49 -0.76 6.93
N PRO A 102 -7.56 -0.06 6.50
CA PRO A 102 -8.94 -0.48 6.74
C PRO A 102 -9.32 -1.81 6.10
N MET A 103 -8.65 -2.24 5.03
CA MET A 103 -8.91 -3.52 4.41
C MET A 103 -8.32 -4.67 5.25
N TRP A 104 -8.84 -5.85 4.99
CA TRP A 104 -8.46 -7.15 5.56
C TRP A 104 -9.31 -8.22 4.88
N ASP A 105 -8.93 -9.49 5.01
CA ASP A 105 -9.54 -10.60 4.26
C ASP A 105 -11.07 -10.66 4.41
N ALA A 106 -11.60 -10.38 5.60
CA ALA A 106 -13.05 -10.37 5.85
C ALA A 106 -13.79 -9.25 5.10
N THR A 107 -13.17 -8.07 4.90
CA THR A 107 -13.75 -7.02 4.04
C THR A 107 -13.57 -7.36 2.56
N GLY A 108 -12.43 -7.94 2.16
CA GLY A 108 -12.19 -8.38 0.78
C GLY A 108 -13.28 -9.34 0.27
N LEU A 109 -13.75 -10.24 1.13
CA LEU A 109 -14.82 -11.18 0.81
C LEU A 109 -16.15 -10.47 0.48
N GLN A 110 -16.43 -9.31 1.07
CA GLN A 110 -17.70 -8.60 0.87
C GLN A 110 -17.86 -8.06 -0.56
N TYR A 111 -16.75 -7.84 -1.27
CA TYR A 111 -16.76 -7.41 -2.67
C TYR A 111 -17.17 -8.52 -3.65
N ASN A 112 -17.04 -9.79 -3.24
CA ASN A 112 -17.45 -10.96 -4.03
C ASN A 112 -18.64 -11.72 -3.43
N TYR A 113 -19.31 -11.16 -2.41
CA TYR A 113 -20.33 -11.90 -1.69
C TYR A 113 -21.63 -12.03 -2.50
N THR A 114 -21.96 -13.29 -2.85
CA THR A 114 -23.29 -13.65 -3.32
C THR A 114 -24.13 -14.16 -2.13
N PRO A 115 -25.29 -13.57 -1.84
CA PRO A 115 -26.15 -14.00 -0.73
C PRO A 115 -26.47 -15.49 -0.79
N GLY A 116 -26.06 -16.25 0.24
CA GLY A 116 -26.36 -17.68 0.38
C GLY A 116 -25.15 -18.62 0.27
N GLU A 117 -24.02 -18.15 -0.25
CA GLU A 117 -22.77 -18.92 -0.30
C GLU A 117 -22.00 -18.84 1.03
N PRO A 118 -21.33 -19.93 1.48
CA PRO A 118 -20.53 -19.92 2.69
C PRO A 118 -19.30 -19.01 2.53
N LEU A 119 -18.99 -18.22 3.57
CA LEU A 119 -17.92 -17.21 3.58
C LEU A 119 -16.53 -17.84 3.78
N LEU A 120 -16.14 -18.77 2.91
CA LEU A 120 -14.95 -19.61 3.10
C LEU A 120 -13.69 -19.06 2.41
N GLY A 121 -13.77 -18.00 1.61
CA GLY A 121 -12.58 -17.39 1.02
C GLY A 121 -12.87 -16.12 0.23
N SER A 122 -12.01 -15.13 0.38
CA SER A 122 -11.98 -13.95 -0.48
C SER A 122 -11.14 -14.22 -1.73
N ARG A 123 -11.56 -13.72 -2.90
CA ARG A 123 -10.71 -13.69 -4.12
C ARG A 123 -9.49 -12.79 -3.92
N PHE A 124 -9.64 -11.76 -3.09
CA PHE A 124 -8.65 -10.72 -2.83
C PHE A 124 -8.17 -10.83 -1.39
N GLY A 125 -6.85 -10.78 -1.17
CA GLY A 125 -6.32 -10.65 0.19
C GLY A 125 -6.30 -9.19 0.62
N ASP A 126 -5.52 -8.88 1.65
CA ASP A 126 -5.32 -7.50 2.07
C ASP A 126 -4.54 -6.68 1.04
N LEU A 127 -4.97 -5.43 0.85
CA LEU A 127 -4.51 -4.57 -0.24
C LEU A 127 -3.85 -3.26 0.19
N ASP A 128 -4.01 -2.83 1.44
CA ASP A 128 -3.67 -1.48 1.88
C ASP A 128 -2.61 -1.42 2.98
N ASP A 129 -1.89 -2.53 3.19
CA ASP A 129 -0.72 -2.59 4.05
C ASP A 129 0.47 -1.79 3.49
N ILE A 130 1.14 -1.08 4.40
CA ILE A 130 2.31 -0.27 4.09
C ILE A 130 3.41 -0.55 5.12
N ILE A 131 4.58 -0.95 4.64
CA ILE A 131 5.80 -1.08 5.45
C ILE A 131 6.75 0.06 5.10
N MET A 132 7.27 0.73 6.13
CA MET A 132 8.22 1.84 6.00
C MET A 132 9.33 1.68 7.03
N PHE A 133 10.59 1.81 6.63
CA PHE A 133 11.70 1.76 7.58
C PHE A 133 12.96 2.43 7.04
N THR A 134 13.87 2.75 7.95
CA THR A 134 15.23 3.16 7.61
C THR A 134 16.12 1.94 7.45
N ALA A 135 16.94 1.95 6.40
CA ALA A 135 17.87 0.88 6.07
C ALA A 135 19.30 1.41 5.92
N GLN A 136 20.28 0.56 6.25
CA GLN A 136 21.71 0.82 6.04
C GLN A 136 22.26 -0.13 4.98
N ALA A 137 23.01 0.40 4.03
CA ALA A 137 23.68 -0.38 3.00
C ALA A 137 24.84 -1.19 3.61
N ASN A 138 25.17 -2.34 3.02
CA ASN A 138 26.35 -3.09 3.43
C ASN A 138 27.63 -2.30 3.11
N PRO A 139 28.75 -2.57 3.80
CA PRO A 139 30.01 -1.92 3.50
C PRO A 139 30.41 -2.08 2.03
N GLY A 140 30.55 -0.96 1.31
CA GLY A 140 30.91 -0.92 -0.11
C GLY A 140 29.71 -0.91 -1.08
N GLU A 141 28.49 -1.01 -0.56
CA GLU A 141 27.24 -0.80 -1.31
C GLU A 141 26.65 0.57 -0.96
N VAL A 142 25.85 1.12 -1.87
CA VAL A 142 25.16 2.41 -1.66
C VAL A 142 23.75 2.34 -2.19
N PHE A 143 22.82 3.00 -1.50
CA PHE A 143 21.51 3.29 -2.05
C PHE A 143 21.63 4.40 -3.08
N ARG A 144 20.90 4.26 -4.19
CA ARG A 144 20.87 5.24 -5.27
C ARG A 144 19.49 5.85 -5.39
N GLY A 145 19.46 7.15 -5.61
CA GLY A 145 18.27 7.89 -5.99
C GLY A 145 18.63 8.94 -7.02
N THR A 146 17.66 9.72 -7.43
CA THR A 146 17.90 10.82 -8.36
C THR A 146 17.19 12.10 -7.92
N VAL A 147 17.80 13.22 -8.26
CA VAL A 147 17.33 14.56 -7.93
C VAL A 147 17.49 15.46 -9.16
N PRO A 148 16.67 16.51 -9.32
CA PRO A 148 16.91 17.51 -10.34
C PRO A 148 18.27 18.19 -10.16
N GLN A 149 18.97 18.45 -11.26
CA GLN A 149 20.26 19.15 -11.26
C GLN A 149 20.14 20.54 -10.61
N ALA A 150 19.00 21.22 -10.75
CA ALA A 150 18.69 22.47 -10.09
C ALA A 150 18.91 22.40 -8.56
N LEU A 151 18.56 21.28 -7.92
CA LEU A 151 18.75 21.10 -6.48
C LEU A 151 20.22 20.98 -6.10
N MET A 152 21.03 20.33 -6.94
CA MET A 152 22.49 20.26 -6.72
C MET A 152 23.15 21.63 -6.87
N ILE A 153 22.66 22.45 -7.81
CA ILE A 153 23.14 23.82 -7.99
C ILE A 153 22.82 24.66 -6.75
N ILE A 154 21.58 24.60 -6.27
CA ILE A 154 21.15 25.31 -5.06
C ILE A 154 21.99 24.86 -3.85
N ASN A 155 22.16 23.55 -3.67
CA ASN A 155 22.95 23.02 -2.56
C ASN A 155 24.41 23.50 -2.59
N GLN A 156 25.05 23.49 -3.75
CA GLN A 156 26.43 23.96 -3.91
C GLN A 156 26.58 25.45 -3.59
N LEU A 157 25.61 26.27 -4.01
CA LEU A 157 25.60 27.70 -3.69
C LEU A 157 25.39 27.95 -2.18
N ASN A 158 24.48 27.20 -1.54
CA ASN A 158 24.30 27.21 -0.10
C ASN A 158 25.59 26.81 0.64
N ALA A 159 26.33 25.82 0.13
CA ALA A 159 27.62 25.40 0.69
C ALA A 159 28.68 26.50 0.59
N PHE A 160 28.77 27.23 -0.53
CA PHE A 160 29.68 28.36 -0.67
C PHE A 160 29.36 29.49 0.30
N GLU A 161 28.08 29.81 0.46
CA GLU A 161 27.63 30.81 1.44
C GLU A 161 27.99 30.40 2.87
N LYS A 162 27.71 29.15 3.24
CA LYS A 162 28.07 28.60 4.57
C LYS A 162 29.57 28.60 4.82
N ALA A 163 30.37 28.45 3.76
CA ALA A 163 31.83 28.59 3.80
C ALA A 163 32.32 30.05 3.81
N GLY A 164 31.42 31.04 3.82
CA GLY A 164 31.75 32.46 3.83
C GLY A 164 32.34 32.99 2.51
N LYS A 165 32.17 32.26 1.40
CA LYS A 165 32.68 32.70 0.09
C LYS A 165 31.71 33.71 -0.49
N ALA A 166 32.20 34.88 -0.88
CA ALA A 166 31.38 35.88 -1.57
C ALA A 166 31.23 35.55 -3.06
N PRO A 167 30.14 35.96 -3.72
CA PRO A 167 30.08 35.99 -5.18
C PRO A 167 31.26 36.79 -5.76
N GLY A 168 31.95 36.27 -6.77
CA GLY A 168 33.23 36.80 -7.26
C GLY A 168 34.47 36.10 -6.68
N ALA A 169 34.31 35.18 -5.72
CA ALA A 169 35.41 34.31 -5.30
C ALA A 169 35.73 33.30 -6.43
N PRO A 170 37.01 32.94 -6.67
CA PRO A 170 37.39 32.07 -7.78
C PRO A 170 36.61 30.75 -7.84
N ASP A 171 36.36 30.12 -6.68
CA ASP A 171 35.60 28.86 -6.63
C ASP A 171 34.13 29.04 -7.03
N VAL A 172 33.53 30.17 -6.65
CA VAL A 172 32.14 30.51 -6.98
C VAL A 172 32.05 30.83 -8.46
N ASP A 173 32.97 31.64 -9.00
CA ASP A 173 32.99 32.00 -10.43
C ASP A 173 33.29 30.80 -11.34
N ASN A 174 34.20 29.91 -10.93
CA ASN A 174 34.45 28.65 -11.63
C ASN A 174 33.20 27.76 -11.65
N PHE A 175 32.47 27.66 -10.54
CA PHE A 175 31.20 26.95 -10.52
C PHE A 175 30.14 27.62 -11.40
N LEU A 176 29.98 28.94 -11.29
CA LEU A 176 29.03 29.72 -12.09
C LEU A 176 29.33 29.62 -13.60
N SER A 177 30.60 29.60 -14.00
CA SER A 177 31.00 29.37 -15.39
C SER A 177 30.69 27.96 -15.88
N THR A 178 30.75 26.95 -15.00
CA THR A 178 30.40 25.56 -15.33
C THR A 178 28.89 25.41 -15.59
N ILE A 179 28.06 26.15 -14.87
CA ILE A 179 26.60 26.16 -15.06
C ILE A 179 26.13 27.21 -16.07
N ASN A 180 27.05 28.01 -16.63
CA ASN A 180 26.72 29.05 -17.59
C ASN A 180 26.19 28.40 -18.89
N GLY A 181 24.99 28.81 -19.31
CA GLY A 181 24.28 28.22 -20.44
C GLY A 181 23.27 27.12 -20.09
N ILE A 182 23.22 26.67 -18.83
CA ILE A 182 22.14 25.80 -18.37
C ILE A 182 20.91 26.68 -18.09
N SER A 183 19.84 26.49 -18.86
CA SER A 183 18.58 27.19 -18.60
C SER A 183 17.92 26.62 -17.32
N PRO A 184 17.11 27.41 -16.58
CA PRO A 184 16.37 26.89 -15.43
C PRO A 184 15.49 25.67 -15.78
N ASP A 185 14.85 25.66 -16.94
CA ASP A 185 14.06 24.52 -17.42
C ASP A 185 14.96 23.27 -17.61
N GLN A 186 16.13 23.43 -18.22
CA GLN A 186 17.09 22.35 -18.38
C GLN A 186 17.59 21.82 -17.03
N ALA A 187 17.91 22.71 -16.07
CA ALA A 187 18.37 22.33 -14.75
C ALA A 187 17.32 21.53 -13.97
N TRP A 188 16.04 21.86 -14.10
CA TRP A 188 14.96 21.12 -13.45
C TRP A 188 14.63 19.80 -14.16
N ARG A 189 14.81 19.71 -15.49
CA ARG A 189 14.58 18.46 -16.25
C ARG A 189 15.71 17.45 -16.17
N THR A 190 16.93 17.92 -15.93
CA THR A 190 18.11 17.05 -15.91
C THR A 190 18.18 16.34 -14.56
N GLU A 191 18.14 15.01 -14.59
CA GLU A 191 18.21 14.18 -13.39
C GLU A 191 19.67 13.83 -13.08
N VAL A 192 20.06 13.97 -11.82
CA VAL A 192 21.38 13.65 -11.30
C VAL A 192 21.23 12.53 -10.28
N THR A 193 22.05 11.48 -10.41
CA THR A 193 22.08 10.38 -9.46
C THR A 193 22.77 10.81 -8.17
N ILE A 194 22.15 10.50 -7.04
CA ILE A 194 22.71 10.66 -5.69
C ILE A 194 22.87 9.28 -5.05
N GLU A 195 23.88 9.18 -4.19
CA GLU A 195 24.21 7.95 -3.46
C GLU A 195 24.17 8.23 -1.96
N SER A 196 23.74 7.25 -1.16
CA SER A 196 23.82 7.32 0.30
C SER A 196 23.98 5.93 0.92
N ASP A 197 24.68 5.87 2.04
CA ASP A 197 24.80 4.64 2.85
C ASP A 197 23.50 4.32 3.59
N TYR A 198 22.60 5.31 3.72
CA TYR A 198 21.32 5.16 4.40
C TYR A 198 20.16 5.56 3.49
N ALA A 199 19.05 4.85 3.59
CA ALA A 199 17.83 5.18 2.88
C ALA A 199 16.60 4.92 3.73
N GLU A 200 15.53 5.64 3.44
CA GLU A 200 14.17 5.33 3.88
C GLU A 200 13.50 4.50 2.76
N ILE A 201 13.05 3.29 3.10
CA ILE A 201 12.47 2.32 2.16
C ILE A 201 10.99 2.16 2.49
N ILE A 202 10.14 2.22 1.46
CA ILE A 202 8.69 2.14 1.58
C ILE A 202 8.15 1.09 0.61
N TRP A 203 7.35 0.17 1.13
CA TRP A 203 6.64 -0.89 0.40
C TRP A 203 5.14 -0.69 0.56
N PHE A 204 4.43 -0.69 -0.56
CA PHE A 204 2.98 -0.43 -0.60
C PHE A 204 2.38 -0.86 -1.94
N MET A 205 1.06 -0.99 -2.00
CA MET A 205 0.36 -1.30 -3.24
C MET A 205 -0.42 -0.12 -3.83
N LEU A 206 -0.61 -0.18 -5.14
CA LEU A 206 -1.34 0.82 -5.91
C LEU A 206 -2.22 0.21 -6.99
N PRO A 207 -3.46 0.70 -7.18
CA PRO A 207 -4.28 0.31 -8.31
C PRO A 207 -3.73 0.88 -9.63
N LEU A 208 -3.79 0.07 -10.69
CA LEU A 208 -3.43 0.44 -12.06
C LEU A 208 -4.68 0.75 -12.89
N LEU A 209 -4.53 1.67 -13.84
CA LEU A 209 -5.51 2.01 -14.87
C LEU A 209 -5.46 1.07 -16.09
N GLU A 210 -6.41 1.29 -17.00
CA GLU A 210 -6.50 0.58 -18.27
C GLU A 210 -5.22 0.81 -19.10
N GLY A 211 -4.63 -0.28 -19.58
CA GLY A 211 -3.32 -0.25 -20.24
C GLY A 211 -2.11 -0.27 -19.28
N ASN A 212 -2.28 -0.71 -18.02
CA ASN A 212 -1.21 -0.81 -17.00
C ASN A 212 -0.54 0.55 -16.69
N ARG A 213 -1.31 1.64 -16.78
CA ARG A 213 -0.83 2.99 -16.50
C ARG A 213 -1.16 3.34 -15.05
N LEU A 214 -0.34 4.16 -14.42
CA LEU A 214 -0.70 4.67 -13.09
C LEU A 214 -1.83 5.70 -13.19
N PRO A 215 -2.68 5.87 -12.15
CA PRO A 215 -3.67 6.94 -12.04
C PRO A 215 -2.95 8.29 -11.96
N VAL A 216 -2.50 8.80 -13.10
CA VAL A 216 -1.81 10.08 -13.16
C VAL A 216 -2.81 11.13 -13.63
N THR A 217 -3.16 12.02 -12.71
CA THR A 217 -3.73 13.32 -13.07
C THR A 217 -2.68 14.10 -13.85
N THR A 218 -3.12 14.80 -14.90
CA THR A 218 -2.33 15.88 -15.50
C THR A 218 -1.69 16.73 -14.41
N PRO A 219 -0.39 17.09 -14.50
CA PRO A 219 0.27 17.90 -13.49
C PRO A 219 -0.60 19.13 -13.22
N PRO A 220 -0.94 19.45 -11.96
CA PRO A 220 -1.82 20.56 -11.67
C PRO A 220 -1.16 21.82 -12.25
N THR A 221 -1.82 22.43 -13.24
CA THR A 221 -1.37 23.67 -13.87
C THR A 221 -1.44 24.87 -12.92
N LEU A 222 -1.86 24.66 -11.67
CA LEU A 222 -2.01 25.68 -10.63
C LEU A 222 -1.57 25.13 -9.25
N PRO A 223 -0.94 25.95 -8.40
CA PRO A 223 -0.31 25.54 -7.13
C PRO A 223 -1.28 25.12 -6.00
N TYR A 224 -2.57 24.92 -6.28
CA TYR A 224 -3.58 24.66 -5.25
C TYR A 224 -4.67 23.65 -5.66
N ILE A 225 -4.62 23.07 -6.86
CA ILE A 225 -5.66 22.12 -7.26
C ILE A 225 -5.25 20.74 -6.77
N GLU A 226 -5.92 20.25 -5.72
CA GLU A 226 -6.00 18.83 -5.39
C GLU A 226 -6.18 18.06 -6.71
N PRO A 227 -5.31 17.10 -7.04
CA PRO A 227 -5.47 16.33 -8.26
C PRO A 227 -6.84 15.63 -8.21
N THR A 228 -7.80 16.12 -9.00
CA THR A 228 -9.11 15.49 -9.15
C THR A 228 -8.87 14.13 -9.80
N VAL A 229 -8.88 13.06 -9.01
CA VAL A 229 -8.80 11.69 -9.53
C VAL A 229 -10.16 11.35 -10.13
N THR A 230 -10.45 11.89 -11.32
CA THR A 230 -11.63 11.55 -12.12
C THR A 230 -11.45 10.24 -12.91
N GLN A 231 -10.34 9.53 -12.73
CA GLN A 231 -10.09 8.27 -13.42
C GLN A 231 -10.61 7.12 -12.57
N THR A 232 -11.70 6.52 -13.05
CA THR A 232 -12.28 5.28 -12.54
C THR A 232 -11.19 4.22 -12.49
N VAL A 233 -10.92 3.71 -11.29
CA VAL A 233 -10.14 2.49 -11.11
C VAL A 233 -10.76 1.39 -11.98
N VAL A 234 -9.92 0.64 -12.68
CA VAL A 234 -10.34 -0.44 -13.57
C VAL A 234 -10.90 -1.57 -12.75
N ASP A 235 -12.21 -1.57 -12.61
CA ASP A 235 -13.04 -2.75 -12.40
C ASP A 235 -13.66 -3.05 -13.79
N VAL A 236 -12.99 -3.89 -14.56
CA VAL A 236 -13.36 -4.28 -15.94
C VAL A 236 -13.90 -5.72 -15.96
N ALA A 237 -13.80 -6.44 -14.85
CA ALA A 237 -14.45 -7.72 -14.66
C ALA A 237 -15.98 -7.58 -14.73
N THR A 238 -16.63 -8.62 -15.27
CA THR A 238 -18.08 -8.79 -15.18
C THR A 238 -18.34 -9.99 -14.27
N PRO A 239 -19.08 -9.83 -13.16
CA PRO A 239 -19.68 -8.58 -12.66
C PRO A 239 -18.66 -7.58 -12.11
N LEU A 240 -19.01 -6.30 -12.12
CA LEU A 240 -18.27 -5.23 -11.45
C LEU A 240 -18.29 -5.51 -9.94
N ASP A 241 -17.14 -5.85 -9.37
CA ASP A 241 -17.00 -6.23 -7.96
C ASP A 241 -16.51 -5.08 -7.07
N GLY A 242 -16.25 -3.90 -7.65
CA GLY A 242 -15.81 -2.70 -6.96
C GLY A 242 -14.32 -2.69 -6.60
N MET A 243 -13.56 -3.76 -6.91
CA MET A 243 -12.13 -3.86 -6.65
C MET A 243 -11.29 -3.51 -7.89
N PRO A 244 -10.08 -2.95 -7.70
CA PRO A 244 -9.13 -2.84 -8.80
C PRO A 244 -8.73 -4.23 -9.32
N ASP A 245 -8.99 -4.50 -10.61
CA ASP A 245 -8.56 -5.75 -11.26
C ASP A 245 -7.05 -5.88 -11.37
N LYS A 246 -6.34 -4.74 -11.39
CA LYS A 246 -4.90 -4.67 -11.58
C LYS A 246 -4.27 -3.82 -10.49
N ILE A 247 -3.41 -4.45 -9.72
CA ILE A 247 -2.68 -3.81 -8.62
C ILE A 247 -1.18 -4.05 -8.84
N ALA A 248 -0.39 -3.03 -8.53
CA ALA A 248 1.06 -3.07 -8.55
C ALA A 248 1.59 -3.01 -7.13
N LEU A 249 2.62 -3.81 -6.86
CA LEU A 249 3.45 -3.64 -5.67
C LEU A 249 4.55 -2.66 -6.00
N CYS A 250 4.69 -1.65 -5.15
CA CYS A 250 5.64 -0.58 -5.28
C CYS A 250 6.68 -0.63 -4.16
N ARG A 251 7.92 -0.34 -4.53
CA ARG A 251 9.07 -0.18 -3.64
C ARG A 251 9.73 1.16 -3.93
N ARG A 252 9.69 2.05 -2.96
CA ARG A 252 10.32 3.37 -3.05
C ARG A 252 11.54 3.44 -2.14
N VAL A 253 12.65 3.94 -2.68
CA VAL A 253 13.90 4.14 -1.94
C VAL A 253 14.24 5.62 -1.93
N LEU A 254 14.36 6.18 -0.74
CA LEU A 254 14.65 7.59 -0.51
C LEU A 254 16.00 7.70 0.22
N PRO A 255 17.12 7.87 -0.51
CA PRO A 255 18.41 8.20 0.09
C PRO A 255 18.31 9.28 1.17
N ILE A 256 18.97 9.05 2.30
CA ILE A 256 19.05 9.99 3.42
C ILE A 256 20.33 10.80 3.25
N ARG A 257 20.20 12.08 2.87
CA ARG A 257 21.33 12.96 2.56
C ARG A 257 21.14 14.33 3.20
N ARG A 258 21.41 14.42 4.51
CA ARG A 258 21.29 15.67 5.29
C ARG A 258 22.12 16.83 4.69
N ASP A 259 23.19 16.51 3.97
CA ASP A 259 24.05 17.48 3.30
C ASP A 259 23.43 18.11 2.05
N ILE A 260 22.30 17.58 1.55
CA ILE A 260 21.53 18.13 0.44
C ILE A 260 20.30 18.82 1.00
N ASP A 261 20.46 20.05 1.47
CA ASP A 261 19.33 20.85 1.96
C ASP A 261 18.63 21.53 0.77
N LEU A 262 17.30 21.42 0.72
CA LEU A 262 16.49 22.07 -0.31
C LEU A 262 16.00 23.45 0.11
N ASN A 263 16.46 23.95 1.27
CA ASN A 263 16.10 25.27 1.75
C ASN A 263 16.48 26.36 0.71
N PRO A 264 15.49 27.08 0.16
CA PRO A 264 15.68 28.04 -0.91
C PRO A 264 16.17 29.42 -0.45
N SER A 265 16.54 29.61 0.82
CA SER A 265 17.05 30.90 1.31
C SER A 265 18.54 30.84 1.62
N PRO A 266 19.38 31.35 0.70
CA PRO A 266 20.64 31.93 1.09
C PRO A 266 20.38 33.07 2.06
N VAL A 267 21.20 33.14 3.09
CA VAL A 267 21.13 34.15 4.15
C VAL A 267 21.39 35.54 3.58
N THR A 268 22.08 35.64 2.44
CA THR A 268 22.52 36.90 1.82
C THR A 268 21.77 37.24 0.52
N PRO A 269 21.48 38.54 0.28
CA PRO A 269 20.85 39.01 -0.97
C PRO A 269 21.62 38.67 -2.25
N ALA A 270 22.94 38.52 -2.16
CA ALA A 270 23.82 38.28 -3.29
C ALA A 270 23.63 36.87 -3.88
N TYR A 271 23.61 35.83 -3.04
CA TYR A 271 23.29 34.46 -3.48
C TYR A 271 21.83 34.29 -3.87
N ARG A 272 20.91 35.01 -3.21
CA ARG A 272 19.49 34.99 -3.54
C ARG A 272 19.25 35.33 -5.01
N THR A 273 19.91 36.39 -5.51
CA THR A 273 19.79 36.83 -6.91
C THR A 273 20.22 35.75 -7.91
N LEU A 274 21.25 34.96 -7.58
CA LEU A 274 21.76 33.88 -8.43
C LEU A 274 20.77 32.72 -8.55
N ILE A 275 20.05 32.41 -7.48
CA ILE A 275 19.08 31.29 -7.46
C ILE A 275 17.65 31.72 -7.76
N THR A 276 17.33 33.02 -7.77
CA THR A 276 15.97 33.51 -8.00
C THR A 276 15.35 32.89 -9.23
N ASN A 277 16.06 32.78 -10.35
CA ASN A 277 15.53 32.19 -11.58
C ASN A 277 15.23 30.68 -11.48
N LEU A 278 15.99 29.95 -10.66
CA LEU A 278 15.74 28.54 -10.38
C LEU A 278 14.53 28.37 -9.46
N LEU A 279 14.41 29.25 -8.45
CA LEU A 279 13.34 29.21 -7.45
C LEU A 279 12.02 29.80 -7.95
N THR A 280 12.04 30.76 -8.88
CA THR A 280 10.82 31.32 -9.48
C THR A 280 10.27 30.44 -10.60
N HIS A 281 11.04 29.45 -11.03
CA HIS A 281 10.64 28.52 -12.07
C HIS A 281 9.33 27.81 -11.72
N PRO A 282 8.39 27.61 -12.67
CA PRO A 282 7.18 26.84 -12.43
C PRO A 282 7.44 25.39 -11.98
N MET A 283 8.62 24.86 -12.27
CA MET A 283 9.05 23.51 -11.85
C MET A 283 9.69 23.48 -10.47
N ALA A 284 9.98 24.64 -9.86
CA ALA A 284 10.43 24.68 -8.48
C ALA A 284 9.26 24.24 -7.59
N PRO A 285 9.46 23.24 -6.72
CA PRO A 285 8.42 22.79 -5.82
C PRO A 285 8.09 23.95 -4.87
N LYS A 286 6.83 24.39 -4.93
CA LYS A 286 6.31 25.50 -4.14
C LYS A 286 4.96 25.08 -3.63
N VAL A 287 4.85 24.99 -2.31
CA VAL A 287 3.56 24.71 -1.69
C VAL A 287 3.23 25.83 -0.73
N ALA A 288 2.19 26.57 -1.09
CA ALA A 288 1.49 27.41 -0.15
C ALA A 288 0.59 26.50 0.70
N VAL A 289 0.84 26.46 2.01
CA VAL A 289 0.00 25.73 2.95
C VAL A 289 -1.00 26.71 3.53
N ASN A 290 -2.27 26.33 3.53
CA ASN A 290 -3.35 27.15 4.07
C ASN A 290 -3.77 26.56 5.44
N PRO A 291 -3.52 27.26 6.57
CA PRO A 291 -3.87 26.76 7.88
C PRO A 291 -5.38 26.54 8.08
N GLN A 292 -6.21 27.15 7.24
CA GLN A 292 -7.66 26.93 7.20
C GLN A 292 -8.10 25.82 6.24
N ASN A 293 -7.20 25.24 5.42
CA ASN A 293 -7.51 24.09 4.55
C ASN A 293 -6.67 22.86 4.93
N ALA A 294 -7.33 21.90 5.58
CA ALA A 294 -6.83 20.58 5.92
C ALA A 294 -6.07 19.87 4.78
N GLY A 295 -6.66 19.85 3.58
CA GLY A 295 -6.12 19.12 2.43
C GLY A 295 -4.75 19.66 2.00
N SER A 296 -4.48 20.95 2.25
CA SER A 296 -3.22 21.57 1.88
C SER A 296 -2.02 21.02 2.65
N PHE A 297 -2.19 20.53 3.88
CA PHE A 297 -1.13 19.85 4.65
C PHE A 297 -0.89 18.43 4.15
N ARG A 298 -1.95 17.70 3.78
CA ARG A 298 -1.85 16.34 3.26
C ARG A 298 -1.06 16.25 1.97
N ILE A 299 -1.30 17.20 1.05
CA ILE A 299 -0.66 17.23 -0.26
C ILE A 299 0.60 18.13 -0.27
N CYS A 300 1.10 18.58 0.88
CA CYS A 300 2.18 19.57 0.85
C CYS A 300 3.52 19.03 0.35
N MET A 301 3.75 17.71 0.48
CA MET A 301 5.02 17.09 0.13
C MET A 301 5.02 16.38 -1.23
N PHE A 302 3.87 16.16 -1.88
CA PHE A 302 3.83 15.30 -3.08
C PHE A 302 4.68 15.85 -4.22
N GLN A 303 4.70 17.18 -4.42
CA GLN A 303 5.47 17.79 -5.51
C GLN A 303 6.97 17.49 -5.37
N PHE A 304 7.47 17.39 -4.14
CA PHE A 304 8.86 17.03 -3.89
C PHE A 304 9.09 15.54 -4.18
N TYR A 305 8.22 14.66 -3.66
CA TYR A 305 8.32 13.23 -3.90
C TYR A 305 8.10 12.82 -5.37
N GLN A 306 7.34 13.60 -6.15
CA GLN A 306 7.22 13.35 -7.60
C GLN A 306 8.51 13.64 -8.36
N ARG A 307 9.36 14.51 -7.82
CA ARG A 307 10.51 15.11 -8.53
C ARG A 307 11.85 14.57 -8.07
N CYS A 308 11.94 14.06 -6.84
CA CYS A 308 13.18 13.57 -6.29
C CYS A 308 13.01 12.32 -5.41
N ASP A 309 14.04 11.49 -5.45
CA ASP A 309 14.22 10.34 -4.57
C ASP A 309 15.10 10.77 -3.40
N LEU A 310 14.58 11.66 -2.55
CA LEU A 310 15.28 12.15 -1.36
C LEU A 310 14.33 12.03 -0.16
N SER A 311 14.85 11.57 0.98
CA SER A 311 14.07 11.59 2.23
C SER A 311 14.00 13.03 2.73
N LEU A 312 12.77 13.56 2.82
CA LEU A 312 12.50 14.98 3.03
C LEU A 312 11.53 15.18 4.18
N ARG A 313 11.70 16.30 4.89
CA ARG A 313 10.71 16.79 5.85
C ARG A 313 10.24 18.20 5.50
N PRO A 314 9.00 18.54 5.89
CA PRO A 314 8.57 19.93 5.92
C PRO A 314 9.49 20.78 6.81
N GLN A 315 9.82 21.98 6.35
CA GLN A 315 10.49 23.01 7.13
C GLN A 315 9.80 24.35 6.86
N ASN A 316 9.76 25.23 7.84
CA ASN A 316 8.98 26.46 7.71
C ASN A 316 9.78 27.55 7.05
N TRP A 317 9.16 28.24 6.09
CA TRP A 317 9.71 29.43 5.49
C TRP A 317 8.67 30.55 5.53
N GLN A 318 8.98 31.60 6.28
CA GLN A 318 8.19 32.82 6.24
C GLN A 318 8.70 33.69 5.09
N ASP A 319 7.82 34.04 4.16
CA ASP A 319 8.17 34.97 3.11
C ASP A 319 8.19 36.42 3.62
N GLN A 320 8.77 37.35 2.85
CA GLN A 320 8.86 38.77 3.24
C GLN A 320 7.49 39.47 3.34
N SER A 321 6.43 38.86 2.79
CA SER A 321 5.04 39.33 2.88
C SER A 321 4.28 38.73 4.07
N GLY A 322 4.93 37.89 4.89
CA GLY A 322 4.31 37.23 6.03
C GLY A 322 3.47 36.00 5.67
N SER A 323 3.50 35.54 4.42
CA SER A 323 2.87 34.28 4.01
C SER A 323 3.76 33.10 4.39
N PHE A 324 3.14 32.01 4.86
CA PHE A 324 3.82 30.76 5.16
C PHE A 324 4.00 29.96 3.86
N LEU A 325 5.23 29.83 3.39
CA LEU A 325 5.57 28.76 2.45
C LEU A 325 6.23 27.62 3.20
N LEU A 326 5.95 26.41 2.77
CA LEU A 326 6.67 25.24 3.24
C LEU A 326 7.98 25.15 2.44
N SER A 327 9.12 25.33 3.09
CA SER A 327 10.38 24.81 2.58
C SER A 327 10.48 23.33 2.94
N VAL A 328 11.46 22.63 2.39
CA VAL A 328 11.74 21.26 2.78
C VAL A 328 13.22 21.12 3.06
N ALA A 329 13.56 20.23 3.97
CA ALA A 329 14.92 19.88 4.30
C ALA A 329 15.13 18.38 4.15
N ALA A 330 16.33 17.96 3.77
CA ALA A 330 16.66 16.54 3.75
C ALA A 330 16.80 15.99 5.16
N ASN A 331 16.27 14.79 5.35
CA ASN A 331 16.28 14.09 6.61
C ASN A 331 17.67 13.56 6.99
N SER A 332 17.85 13.39 8.29
CA SER A 332 18.83 12.51 8.90
C SER A 332 18.12 11.36 9.63
N LEU A 333 18.88 10.35 10.08
CA LEU A 333 18.32 9.25 10.87
C LEU A 333 17.66 9.75 12.16
N GLU A 334 18.25 10.76 12.79
CA GLU A 334 17.71 11.40 14.00
C GLU A 334 16.41 12.14 13.69
N ASP A 335 16.33 12.84 12.56
CA ASP A 335 15.10 13.54 12.14
C ASP A 335 13.95 12.56 11.88
N LEU A 336 14.24 11.39 11.28
CA LEU A 336 13.25 10.35 10.96
C LEU A 336 12.71 9.58 12.16
N GLN A 337 13.34 9.76 13.33
CA GLN A 337 12.77 9.25 14.57
C GLN A 337 11.48 9.97 14.97
N LEU A 338 11.28 11.18 14.46
CA LEU A 338 10.05 11.95 14.60
C LEU A 338 9.08 11.59 13.47
N PRO A 339 7.94 10.95 13.76
CA PRO A 339 6.97 10.53 12.75
C PRO A 339 6.48 11.63 11.80
N GLU A 340 6.43 12.91 12.22
CA GLU A 340 6.07 14.01 11.32
C GLU A 340 7.05 14.24 10.17
N ASN A 341 8.30 13.78 10.30
CA ASN A 341 9.35 13.96 9.29
C ASN A 341 9.43 12.79 8.30
N ARG A 342 8.66 11.72 8.52
CA ARG A 342 8.71 10.50 7.72
C ARG A 342 7.92 10.66 6.43
N PHE A 343 8.21 9.77 5.48
CA PHE A 343 7.57 9.76 4.18
C PHE A 343 6.04 9.80 4.27
N ALA A 344 5.43 10.69 3.50
CA ALA A 344 3.98 10.89 3.39
C ALA A 344 3.22 11.11 4.72
N HIS A 345 3.91 11.44 5.81
CA HIS A 345 3.26 11.81 7.07
C HIS A 345 2.95 13.30 7.11
N PHE A 346 1.84 13.65 7.74
CA PHE A 346 1.45 15.03 8.02
C PHE A 346 0.71 15.10 9.35
N THR A 347 0.58 16.29 9.92
CA THR A 347 -0.29 16.51 11.08
C THR A 347 -1.44 17.41 10.70
N TYR A 348 -2.59 17.18 11.29
CA TYR A 348 -3.78 17.96 11.03
C TYR A 348 -4.02 19.01 12.13
N PRO A 349 -4.22 20.31 11.81
CA PRO A 349 -4.56 21.33 12.80
C PRO A 349 -5.97 21.11 13.40
N VAL A 350 -6.04 20.91 14.72
CA VAL A 350 -7.29 20.70 15.48
C VAL A 350 -7.49 21.88 16.43
N GLY A 351 -7.59 23.10 15.91
CA GLY A 351 -7.74 24.32 16.72
C GLY A 351 -6.63 25.34 16.49
N SER A 352 -6.46 26.27 17.43
CA SER A 352 -5.51 27.38 17.31
C SER A 352 -4.08 27.07 17.74
N ASP A 353 -3.85 25.99 18.50
CA ASP A 353 -2.55 25.59 19.05
C ASP A 353 -2.36 24.06 19.13
N THR A 354 -3.24 23.30 18.51
CA THR A 354 -3.31 21.84 18.68
C THR A 354 -3.31 21.17 17.32
N THR A 355 -2.55 20.09 17.19
CA THR A 355 -2.56 19.25 15.99
C THR A 355 -2.88 17.81 16.37
N THR A 356 -3.29 17.00 15.39
CA THR A 356 -3.28 15.54 15.54
C THR A 356 -1.85 15.04 15.75
N LEU A 357 -1.74 13.82 16.23
CA LEU A 357 -0.53 13.03 16.01
C LEU A 357 -0.29 12.85 14.50
N PRO A 358 0.95 12.60 14.06
CA PRO A 358 1.25 12.40 12.65
C PRO A 358 0.44 11.25 12.05
N ILE A 359 -0.23 11.55 10.94
CA ILE A 359 -1.06 10.63 10.16
C ILE A 359 -0.47 10.44 8.77
N LEU A 360 -0.66 9.25 8.20
CA LEU A 360 -0.21 8.90 6.86
C LEU A 360 -1.19 9.44 5.81
N ALA A 361 -0.69 10.08 4.76
CA ALA A 361 -1.51 10.63 3.68
C ALA A 361 -2.06 9.51 2.78
N LEU A 362 -3.31 9.10 3.01
CA LEU A 362 -3.99 8.03 2.25
C LEU A 362 -5.08 8.57 1.34
N THR A 363 -5.50 7.81 0.33
CA THR A 363 -6.57 8.21 -0.61
C THR A 363 -7.91 8.45 0.08
N SER A 364 -8.26 7.64 1.09
CA SER A 364 -9.50 7.72 1.89
C SER A 364 -9.71 9.04 2.64
N GLU A 365 -8.73 9.93 2.66
CA GLU A 365 -8.80 11.24 3.30
C GLU A 365 -9.15 12.37 2.31
N GLN A 366 -9.46 12.06 1.04
CA GLN A 366 -9.73 13.07 -0.03
C GLN A 366 -11.06 13.82 0.05
N GLY A 367 -11.89 13.59 1.08
CA GLY A 367 -13.07 14.42 1.32
C GLY A 367 -12.67 15.74 1.98
N SER A 368 -13.16 16.88 1.48
CA SER A 368 -12.98 18.24 2.03
C SER A 368 -13.67 18.46 3.40
N SER A 369 -13.64 17.43 4.22
CA SER A 369 -14.41 17.23 5.42
C SER A 369 -13.73 16.15 6.26
N ILE A 370 -12.45 16.36 6.54
CA ILE A 370 -11.87 15.99 7.84
C ILE A 370 -12.68 16.67 8.98
N VAL A 371 -13.52 17.67 8.69
CA VAL A 371 -14.29 18.46 9.68
C VAL A 371 -15.81 18.44 9.47
N GLY A 372 -16.38 17.43 8.80
CA GLY A 372 -17.84 17.33 8.65
C GLY A 372 -18.34 15.99 9.16
N ALA A 373 -19.24 16.10 10.13
CA ALA A 373 -19.97 15.01 10.76
C ALA A 373 -20.41 13.94 9.76
N ASP A 374 -20.10 12.69 10.09
CA ASP A 374 -20.97 11.51 9.91
C ASP A 374 -21.67 11.36 8.55
N THR A 375 -21.03 11.76 7.46
CA THR A 375 -21.52 11.46 6.10
C THR A 375 -20.49 10.64 5.34
N ALA A 376 -20.52 9.33 5.61
CA ALA A 376 -20.35 8.29 4.59
C ALA A 376 -18.99 8.06 3.92
N THR A 377 -17.89 8.76 4.25
CA THR A 377 -16.68 8.75 3.38
C THR A 377 -15.31 8.50 4.04
N GLY A 378 -15.22 8.17 5.34
CA GLY A 378 -13.94 7.90 6.05
C GLY A 378 -13.55 6.41 6.20
N TYR A 379 -12.58 6.09 7.10
CA TYR A 379 -12.15 4.70 7.43
C TYR A 379 -13.35 3.78 7.73
N ARG A 380 -14.38 4.31 8.40
CA ARG A 380 -15.65 3.61 8.65
C ARG A 380 -16.40 3.20 7.37
N ALA A 381 -16.30 3.97 6.29
CA ALA A 381 -16.91 3.65 4.99
C ALA A 381 -16.11 2.56 4.26
N ALA A 382 -14.77 2.55 4.39
CA ALA A 382 -13.93 1.48 3.87
C ALA A 382 -14.17 0.14 4.58
N THR A 383 -14.52 0.16 5.88
CA THR A 383 -14.89 -1.04 6.66
C THR A 383 -16.40 -1.40 6.63
N ASN A 384 -17.27 -0.60 6.00
CA ASN A 384 -18.73 -0.75 6.09
C ASN A 384 -19.38 -1.13 4.75
N PRO A 385 -19.94 -2.36 4.61
CA PRO A 385 -20.53 -2.87 3.37
C PRO A 385 -21.84 -2.21 2.98
N VAL A 386 -22.51 -1.46 3.87
CA VAL A 386 -23.77 -0.79 3.52
C VAL A 386 -23.53 0.20 2.38
N PHE A 387 -22.31 0.73 2.24
CA PHE A 387 -21.91 1.58 1.12
C PHE A 387 -21.62 0.80 -0.17
N VAL A 388 -21.05 -0.41 -0.07
CA VAL A 388 -20.82 -1.32 -1.19
C VAL A 388 -22.16 -1.83 -1.76
N TRP A 389 -23.13 -2.15 -0.89
CA TRP A 389 -24.45 -2.64 -1.28
C TRP A 389 -25.41 -1.56 -1.78
N ALA A 390 -25.16 -0.29 -1.42
CA ALA A 390 -25.99 0.84 -1.86
C ALA A 390 -25.65 1.36 -3.27
N GLY A 391 -24.75 0.70 -4.01
CA GLY A 391 -24.34 1.14 -5.35
C GLY A 391 -23.62 2.50 -5.33
N ILE A 392 -23.03 2.87 -4.19
CA ILE A 392 -22.22 4.09 -4.08
C ILE A 392 -20.84 3.75 -4.67
N ASN A 393 -20.80 3.84 -6.00
CA ASN A 393 -19.63 3.69 -6.85
C ASN A 393 -18.63 4.83 -6.61
N ASN A 394 -17.97 4.86 -5.45
CA ASN A 394 -16.80 5.71 -5.28
C ASN A 394 -15.55 4.83 -5.11
N PRO A 395 -15.04 4.24 -6.22
CA PRO A 395 -13.86 3.37 -6.23
C PRO A 395 -12.54 4.12 -5.92
N THR A 396 -12.61 5.25 -5.24
CA THR A 396 -11.50 6.21 -5.10
C THR A 396 -10.79 6.13 -3.74
N ASN A 397 -11.32 5.43 -2.73
CA ASN A 397 -10.95 5.67 -1.32
C ASN A 397 -10.75 4.38 -0.46
N TYR A 398 -9.92 3.44 -0.92
CA TYR A 398 -9.67 2.16 -0.22
C TYR A 398 -8.40 2.16 0.64
N GLY A 399 -8.06 3.27 1.31
CA GLY A 399 -6.88 3.30 2.18
C GLY A 399 -5.52 3.22 1.46
N PHE A 400 -5.49 3.13 0.12
CA PHE A 400 -4.25 3.12 -0.66
C PHE A 400 -3.40 4.37 -0.46
N MET A 401 -2.10 4.22 -0.68
CA MET A 401 -1.24 5.36 -0.89
C MET A 401 -1.68 6.12 -2.15
N PRO A 402 -1.70 7.46 -2.14
CA PRO A 402 -2.03 8.20 -3.34
C PRO A 402 -0.94 8.07 -4.42
N PRO A 403 -1.32 7.87 -5.70
CA PRO A 403 -0.34 7.76 -6.81
C PRO A 403 0.57 8.96 -6.99
N TYR A 404 0.20 10.13 -6.47
CA TYR A 404 1.06 11.32 -6.51
C TYR A 404 2.27 11.24 -5.57
N PHE A 405 2.34 10.23 -4.69
CA PHE A 405 3.56 9.88 -3.97
C PHE A 405 4.46 8.92 -4.74
N LEU A 406 4.17 8.62 -6.01
CA LEU A 406 5.14 8.04 -6.94
C LEU A 406 5.86 9.11 -7.73
N ARG A 407 7.04 8.76 -8.22
CA ARG A 407 7.78 9.59 -9.13
C ARG A 407 7.08 9.66 -10.48
N SER A 408 7.07 10.88 -11.03
CA SER A 408 6.53 11.13 -12.36
C SER A 408 7.47 12.02 -13.14
N ARG A 409 7.53 11.78 -14.45
CA ARG A 409 8.18 12.67 -15.39
C ARG A 409 7.44 14.01 -15.46
N PHE A 410 8.10 15.01 -16.00
CA PHE A 410 7.55 16.36 -16.13
C PHE A 410 6.32 16.46 -17.03
N ASP A 411 6.20 15.59 -18.01
CA ASP A 411 5.01 15.46 -18.86
C ASP A 411 3.83 14.77 -18.15
N GLY A 412 3.97 14.45 -16.86
CA GLY A 412 2.99 13.67 -16.10
C GLY A 412 3.03 12.19 -16.46
N THR A 413 4.01 11.73 -17.24
CA THR A 413 4.15 10.29 -17.49
C THR A 413 4.68 9.63 -16.23
N PRO A 414 4.01 8.60 -15.69
CA PRO A 414 4.52 7.89 -14.53
C PRO A 414 5.88 7.26 -14.82
N MET A 415 6.77 7.28 -13.83
CA MET A 415 7.98 6.48 -13.88
C MET A 415 7.67 5.10 -13.32
N PHE A 416 7.97 4.05 -14.07
CA PHE A 416 7.76 2.67 -13.66
C PHE A 416 8.92 2.13 -12.82
N THR A 417 9.79 3.01 -12.31
CA THR A 417 11.00 2.65 -11.57
C THR A 417 10.72 2.07 -10.19
N GLU A 418 9.59 2.46 -9.58
CA GLU A 418 9.17 1.96 -8.27
C GLU A 418 8.30 0.71 -8.34
N ILE A 419 7.81 0.30 -9.51
CA ILE A 419 6.98 -0.90 -9.64
C ILE A 419 7.88 -2.13 -9.67
N VAL A 420 7.72 -3.00 -8.68
CA VAL A 420 8.51 -4.24 -8.56
C VAL A 420 7.76 -5.48 -9.03
N ALA A 421 6.43 -5.47 -8.93
CA ALA A 421 5.56 -6.54 -9.43
C ALA A 421 4.22 -5.95 -9.88
N THR A 422 3.57 -6.60 -10.85
CA THR A 422 2.25 -6.21 -11.37
C THR A 422 1.28 -7.38 -11.32
N ASN A 423 -0.02 -7.08 -11.30
CA ASN A 423 -1.09 -8.08 -11.13
C ASN A 423 -0.95 -8.84 -9.81
N VAL A 424 -0.61 -8.10 -8.75
CA VAL A 424 -0.52 -8.62 -7.39
C VAL A 424 -1.92 -8.70 -6.81
N ILE A 425 -2.25 -9.80 -6.15
CA ILE A 425 -3.60 -10.04 -5.58
C ILE A 425 -3.74 -9.58 -4.13
N ALA A 426 -2.61 -9.46 -3.42
CA ALA A 426 -2.51 -9.12 -2.01
C ALA A 426 -1.07 -8.75 -1.63
N PHE A 427 -0.93 -7.84 -0.68
CA PHE A 427 0.28 -7.59 0.08
C PHE A 427 -0.17 -7.40 1.52
N ASP A 428 0.15 -8.38 2.34
CA ASP A 428 -0.49 -8.62 3.62
C ASP A 428 0.59 -8.95 4.65
N VAL A 429 0.61 -8.19 5.74
CA VAL A 429 1.66 -8.13 6.74
C VAL A 429 1.05 -8.44 8.10
N LYS A 430 1.06 -9.71 8.47
CA LYS A 430 0.47 -10.13 9.75
C LYS A 430 1.51 -10.19 10.86
N ALA A 431 1.11 -9.81 12.07
CA ALA A 431 1.86 -10.12 13.27
C ALA A 431 1.32 -11.38 13.93
N PHE A 432 2.20 -12.12 14.60
CA PHE A 432 1.79 -13.27 15.40
C PHE A 432 1.25 -12.79 16.75
N ASP A 433 -0.04 -13.02 16.99
CA ASP A 433 -0.71 -12.76 18.26
C ASP A 433 -0.91 -14.10 19.00
N PRO A 434 -0.16 -14.39 20.08
CA PRO A 434 -0.28 -15.65 20.82
C PRO A 434 -1.61 -15.79 21.56
N ALA A 435 -2.31 -14.69 21.85
CA ALA A 435 -3.56 -14.69 22.59
C ALA A 435 -4.79 -14.86 21.68
N ALA A 436 -4.66 -14.55 20.39
CA ALA A 436 -5.70 -14.73 19.38
C ALA A 436 -6.25 -16.17 19.39
N LYS A 437 -7.58 -16.30 19.37
CA LYS A 437 -8.26 -17.59 19.35
C LYS A 437 -8.44 -18.06 17.92
N LEU A 438 -8.19 -19.34 17.66
CA LEU A 438 -8.60 -20.01 16.43
C LEU A 438 -9.90 -20.75 16.73
N LEU A 439 -10.94 -20.50 15.94
CA LEU A 439 -12.26 -21.08 16.10
C LEU A 439 -12.47 -22.22 15.10
N ALA A 440 -13.20 -23.26 15.49
CA ALA A 440 -13.65 -24.27 14.54
C ALA A 440 -14.87 -23.75 13.77
N HIS A 441 -14.80 -23.79 12.44
CA HIS A 441 -15.89 -23.52 11.53
C HIS A 441 -16.44 -24.84 10.99
N PRO A 442 -17.78 -25.06 11.02
CA PRO A 442 -18.41 -26.32 10.59
C PRO A 442 -18.54 -26.45 9.07
N GLY A 443 -17.59 -25.88 8.31
CA GLY A 443 -17.61 -25.91 6.85
C GLY A 443 -18.90 -25.43 6.16
N THR A 444 -19.15 -26.00 4.99
CA THR A 444 -20.32 -25.79 4.11
C THR A 444 -21.52 -26.59 4.58
N ASP A 445 -21.31 -27.79 5.11
CA ASP A 445 -22.40 -28.65 5.58
C ASP A 445 -23.05 -28.15 6.88
N ARG A 446 -22.40 -27.21 7.58
CA ARG A 446 -22.82 -26.60 8.85
C ARG A 446 -22.94 -27.61 9.99
N VAL A 447 -22.28 -28.75 9.87
CA VAL A 447 -22.27 -29.82 10.85
C VAL A 447 -20.81 -30.04 11.25
N PHE A 448 -20.50 -29.75 12.51
CA PHE A 448 -19.20 -30.12 13.06
C PHE A 448 -19.01 -31.64 12.96
N GLY A 449 -17.80 -32.07 12.57
CA GLY A 449 -17.42 -33.47 12.61
C GLY A 449 -17.58 -34.10 14.00
N ASP A 450 -17.70 -35.43 14.06
CA ASP A 450 -17.97 -36.19 15.29
C ASP A 450 -17.03 -35.78 16.45
N ALA A 451 -17.60 -35.72 17.65
CA ALA A 451 -17.20 -34.99 18.85
C ALA A 451 -15.85 -35.35 19.48
N ALA A 452 -15.00 -36.11 18.78
CA ALA A 452 -13.69 -36.55 19.24
C ALA A 452 -12.52 -35.64 18.81
N PHE A 453 -12.77 -34.55 18.07
CA PHE A 453 -11.82 -33.44 17.85
C PHE A 453 -10.39 -33.83 17.42
N SER A 454 -10.19 -34.99 16.80
CA SER A 454 -8.83 -35.51 16.70
C SER A 454 -7.99 -34.86 15.60
N LEU A 455 -8.57 -34.14 14.62
CA LEU A 455 -7.87 -33.25 13.67
C LEU A 455 -8.89 -32.54 12.75
N PRO A 456 -8.95 -31.18 12.72
CA PRO A 456 -9.49 -30.47 11.55
C PRO A 456 -8.75 -30.94 10.30
N GLY A 457 -9.48 -31.35 9.25
CA GLY A 457 -8.88 -31.84 7.99
C GLY A 457 -8.80 -33.36 7.81
N LEU A 458 -9.61 -34.16 8.52
CA LEU A 458 -9.83 -35.56 8.15
C LEU A 458 -10.58 -35.66 6.80
N SER A 459 -10.13 -36.54 5.90
CA SER A 459 -10.75 -36.79 4.60
C SER A 459 -12.23 -37.15 4.74
N GLY A 460 -13.13 -36.21 4.40
CA GLY A 460 -14.59 -36.36 4.49
C GLY A 460 -15.29 -35.31 5.35
N PHE A 461 -14.55 -34.45 6.06
CA PHE A 461 -15.07 -33.29 6.79
C PHE A 461 -14.58 -32.00 6.16
N ASP A 462 -15.42 -30.97 6.11
CA ASP A 462 -15.09 -29.62 5.61
C ASP A 462 -14.88 -28.59 6.74
N ASP A 463 -14.72 -29.09 7.98
CA ASP A 463 -14.36 -28.29 9.14
C ASP A 463 -13.02 -27.57 8.95
N ALA A 464 -13.01 -26.27 9.26
CA ALA A 464 -11.82 -25.42 9.13
C ALA A 464 -11.50 -24.70 10.44
N ALA A 465 -10.22 -24.54 10.76
CA ALA A 465 -9.81 -23.60 11.81
C ALA A 465 -9.76 -22.19 11.20
N VAL A 466 -10.51 -21.25 11.76
CA VAL A 466 -10.55 -19.85 11.32
C VAL A 466 -9.99 -18.95 12.42
N GLY A 467 -9.06 -18.08 12.05
CA GLY A 467 -8.48 -17.05 12.91
C GLY A 467 -9.10 -15.69 12.68
N PRO A 468 -8.70 -14.68 13.48
CA PRO A 468 -9.35 -13.37 13.47
C PRO A 468 -9.40 -12.68 12.11
N SER A 469 -8.36 -12.82 11.29
CA SER A 469 -8.34 -12.24 9.93
C SER A 469 -9.28 -12.97 8.96
N ASP A 470 -9.65 -14.23 9.23
CA ASP A 470 -10.48 -15.00 8.33
C ASP A 470 -11.93 -14.48 8.28
N PRO A 471 -12.57 -14.44 7.10
CA PRO A 471 -13.95 -13.99 6.96
C PRO A 471 -14.96 -14.79 7.82
N GLY A 472 -14.68 -16.08 8.05
CA GLY A 472 -15.52 -16.97 8.85
C GLY A 472 -15.48 -16.67 10.36
N TYR A 473 -14.51 -15.89 10.85
CA TYR A 473 -14.39 -15.59 12.27
C TYR A 473 -15.55 -14.72 12.77
N GLY A 474 -15.85 -13.64 12.05
CA GLY A 474 -16.94 -12.72 12.39
C GLY A 474 -18.32 -13.36 12.33
N SER A 475 -18.54 -14.33 11.44
CA SER A 475 -19.80 -15.06 11.34
C SER A 475 -20.03 -16.00 12.52
N LEU A 476 -18.99 -16.71 12.98
CA LEU A 476 -19.04 -17.56 14.17
C LEU A 476 -19.34 -16.74 15.43
N LEU A 477 -18.73 -15.56 15.58
CA LEU A 477 -19.02 -14.68 16.71
C LEU A 477 -20.44 -14.11 16.66
N ALA A 478 -20.94 -13.77 15.47
CA ALA A 478 -22.32 -13.33 15.31
C ALA A 478 -23.33 -14.44 15.66
N ALA A 479 -23.02 -15.70 15.34
CA ALA A 479 -23.80 -16.86 15.76
C ALA A 479 -23.75 -17.09 17.27
N ALA A 480 -22.61 -16.83 17.90
CA ALA A 480 -22.43 -16.92 19.35
C ALA A 480 -23.27 -15.95 20.16
N ILE A 481 -23.43 -14.73 19.66
CA ILE A 481 -24.38 -13.76 20.22
C ILE A 481 -25.82 -14.33 20.19
N GLY A 482 -26.14 -15.16 19.19
CA GLY A 482 -27.42 -15.88 19.09
C GLY A 482 -27.57 -17.11 19.99
N GLY A 483 -26.56 -17.44 20.81
CA GLY A 483 -26.59 -18.52 21.80
C GLY A 483 -25.72 -19.74 21.49
N THR A 484 -25.05 -19.79 20.33
CA THR A 484 -24.18 -20.92 19.96
C THR A 484 -22.72 -20.60 20.26
N ALA A 485 -22.22 -21.02 21.43
CA ALA A 485 -20.83 -20.76 21.81
C ALA A 485 -19.83 -21.25 20.74
N PRO A 486 -18.86 -20.42 20.30
CA PRO A 486 -17.82 -20.86 19.38
C PRO A 486 -16.97 -21.95 20.02
N ILE A 487 -16.53 -22.90 19.21
CA ILE A 487 -15.57 -23.90 19.66
C ILE A 487 -14.17 -23.37 19.40
N ILE A 488 -13.36 -23.27 20.45
CA ILE A 488 -11.96 -22.88 20.33
C ILE A 488 -11.16 -24.11 19.90
N SER A 489 -10.57 -24.07 18.71
CA SER A 489 -9.71 -25.12 18.16
C SER A 489 -8.29 -25.02 18.73
N SER A 490 -7.74 -23.81 18.78
CA SER A 490 -6.39 -23.52 19.28
C SER A 490 -6.20 -22.03 19.61
N GLN A 491 -4.99 -21.64 20.02
CA GLN A 491 -4.61 -20.25 20.30
C GLN A 491 -3.30 -19.92 19.59
N GLY A 492 -3.10 -18.66 19.25
CA GLY A 492 -1.98 -18.19 18.44
C GLY A 492 -2.34 -18.13 16.97
N ALA A 493 -2.37 -16.93 16.40
CA ALA A 493 -2.65 -16.72 14.98
C ALA A 493 -1.84 -15.55 14.43
N TYR A 494 -1.55 -15.60 13.13
CA TYR A 494 -1.10 -14.42 12.41
C TYR A 494 -2.32 -13.56 12.11
N CYS A 495 -2.34 -12.35 12.66
CA CYS A 495 -3.46 -11.42 12.58
C CYS A 495 -2.98 -10.04 12.12
N ASP A 496 -3.92 -9.29 11.55
CA ASP A 496 -3.73 -7.89 11.19
C ASP A 496 -3.63 -7.02 12.47
N MET A 497 -3.04 -5.82 12.38
CA MET A 497 -2.99 -4.88 13.50
C MET A 497 -4.36 -4.29 13.81
N GLY A 498 -4.71 -4.30 15.09
CA GLY A 498 -6.03 -3.84 15.51
C GLY A 498 -7.15 -4.74 15.02
N TRP A 499 -6.89 -6.03 14.77
CA TRP A 499 -7.87 -7.01 14.28
C TRP A 499 -9.17 -7.03 15.12
N GLY A 500 -9.06 -6.83 16.44
CA GLY A 500 -10.22 -6.76 17.33
C GLY A 500 -11.10 -5.55 17.04
N PHE A 501 -10.50 -4.40 16.72
CA PHE A 501 -11.25 -3.22 16.29
C PHE A 501 -11.92 -3.43 14.93
N LYS A 502 -11.18 -3.95 13.94
CA LYS A 502 -11.71 -4.28 12.61
C LYS A 502 -12.92 -5.22 12.72
N LEU A 503 -12.80 -6.24 13.56
CA LEU A 503 -13.87 -7.19 13.86
C LEU A 503 -15.05 -6.55 14.61
N HIS A 504 -14.81 -5.61 15.53
CA HIS A 504 -15.88 -4.90 16.23
C HIS A 504 -16.74 -4.05 15.28
N THR A 505 -16.12 -3.51 14.23
CA THR A 505 -16.78 -2.79 13.15
C THR A 505 -17.39 -3.71 12.09
N HIS A 506 -17.11 -5.02 12.15
CA HIS A 506 -17.61 -5.99 11.18
C HIS A 506 -19.15 -5.95 11.11
N PRO A 507 -19.77 -6.06 9.93
CA PRO A 507 -21.19 -5.75 9.73
C PRO A 507 -22.16 -6.66 10.48
N LEU A 508 -21.82 -7.94 10.56
CA LEU A 508 -22.59 -8.93 11.32
C LEU A 508 -22.59 -8.66 12.83
N LEU A 509 -21.59 -7.93 13.32
CA LEU A 509 -21.39 -7.62 14.73
C LEU A 509 -21.82 -6.18 15.05
N SER A 510 -21.54 -5.21 14.18
CA SER A 510 -21.89 -3.80 14.39
C SER A 510 -23.40 -3.53 14.36
N ALA A 511 -24.18 -4.40 13.71
CA ALA A 511 -25.64 -4.40 13.80
C ALA A 511 -26.19 -4.86 15.16
N ARG A 512 -25.36 -5.45 16.03
CA ARG A 512 -25.74 -5.92 17.37
C ARG A 512 -25.53 -4.82 18.41
N SER A 513 -26.31 -4.86 19.48
CA SER A 513 -26.15 -3.96 20.61
C SER A 513 -24.77 -4.11 21.25
N THR A 514 -24.29 -3.07 21.93
CA THR A 514 -23.00 -3.12 22.65
C THR A 514 -22.99 -4.20 23.73
N ALA A 515 -24.13 -4.44 24.39
CA ALA A 515 -24.28 -5.50 25.40
C ALA A 515 -24.15 -6.90 24.78
N GLU A 516 -24.76 -7.13 23.62
CA GLU A 516 -24.61 -8.39 22.87
C GLU A 516 -23.15 -8.62 22.46
N ARG A 517 -22.46 -7.61 21.93
CA ARG A 517 -21.04 -7.73 21.59
C ARG A 517 -20.15 -7.97 22.81
N ALA A 518 -20.47 -7.38 23.96
CA ALA A 518 -19.72 -7.63 25.19
C ALA A 518 -19.80 -9.10 25.66
N SER A 519 -20.81 -9.87 25.23
CA SER A 519 -20.90 -11.31 25.54
C SER A 519 -19.82 -12.17 24.88
N VAL A 520 -19.24 -11.69 23.77
CA VAL A 520 -18.19 -12.37 23.00
C VAL A 520 -16.83 -11.68 23.16
N LYS A 521 -16.67 -10.79 24.14
CA LYS A 521 -15.47 -9.96 24.33
C LYS A 521 -14.15 -10.73 24.44
N GLU A 522 -14.18 -11.97 24.95
CA GLU A 522 -12.97 -12.79 25.10
C GLU A 522 -12.36 -13.18 23.75
N TYR A 523 -13.15 -13.14 22.67
CA TYR A 523 -12.70 -13.44 21.31
C TYR A 523 -12.11 -12.23 20.56
N PHE A 524 -12.12 -11.04 21.18
CA PHE A 524 -11.57 -9.78 20.64
C PHE A 524 -10.27 -9.35 21.33
N ARG A 525 -9.80 -10.13 22.31
CA ARG A 525 -8.64 -9.78 23.12
C ARG A 525 -7.40 -10.47 22.56
N GLY A 526 -6.35 -9.69 22.38
CA GLY A 526 -5.01 -10.14 22.06
C GLY A 526 -4.07 -8.96 21.99
N ASP A 527 -2.76 -9.23 22.00
CA ASP A 527 -1.74 -8.16 22.04
C ASP A 527 -1.77 -7.31 20.76
N CYS A 528 -2.24 -7.89 19.66
CA CYS A 528 -2.38 -7.21 18.37
C CYS A 528 -3.82 -6.73 18.12
N SER A 529 -4.76 -6.95 19.04
CA SER A 529 -6.19 -6.72 18.76
C SER A 529 -6.61 -5.26 18.80
N GLY A 530 -5.81 -4.40 19.45
CA GLY A 530 -6.12 -2.99 19.68
C GLY A 530 -7.23 -2.74 20.71
N ILE A 531 -7.81 -3.81 21.31
CA ILE A 531 -8.88 -3.74 22.30
C ILE A 531 -8.39 -4.34 23.61
N VAL A 532 -8.37 -3.50 24.66
CA VAL A 532 -8.07 -3.93 26.04
C VAL A 532 -9.34 -4.47 26.70
N ASP A 533 -10.47 -3.78 26.54
CA ASP A 533 -11.74 -4.24 27.09
C ASP A 533 -12.95 -3.77 26.28
N MET A 534 -14.06 -4.50 26.40
CA MET A 534 -15.38 -4.12 25.89
C MET A 534 -16.30 -3.84 27.07
N LEU A 535 -16.59 -2.56 27.29
CA LEU A 535 -17.53 -2.11 28.31
C LEU A 535 -18.94 -2.00 27.71
N PRO A 536 -20.01 -2.12 28.52
CA PRO A 536 -21.40 -1.99 28.04
C PRO A 536 -21.68 -0.67 27.28
N ASN A 537 -20.90 0.37 27.56
CA ASN A 537 -21.06 1.72 27.01
C ASN A 537 -19.92 2.13 26.06
N GLY A 538 -18.98 1.24 25.72
CA GLY A 538 -17.86 1.61 24.83
C GLY A 538 -16.71 0.60 24.80
N LEU A 539 -15.70 0.91 24.00
CA LEU A 539 -14.46 0.12 23.90
C LEU A 539 -13.31 0.81 24.64
N THR A 540 -12.60 0.06 25.47
CA THR A 540 -11.29 0.48 25.97
C THR A 540 -10.23 -0.02 24.99
N ARG A 541 -9.44 0.90 24.46
CA ARG A 541 -8.47 0.63 23.40
C ARG A 541 -7.05 0.59 23.96
N ASP A 542 -6.17 -0.15 23.29
CA ASP A 542 -4.78 -0.29 23.71
C ASP A 542 -3.97 0.98 23.43
N ALA A 543 -3.37 1.56 24.48
CA ALA A 543 -2.56 2.76 24.32
C ALA A 543 -1.38 2.57 23.34
N ALA A 544 -0.77 1.38 23.26
CA ALA A 544 0.40 1.14 22.41
C ALA A 544 0.06 1.22 20.90
N LEU A 545 -1.01 0.54 20.49
CA LEU A 545 -1.50 0.57 19.09
C LEU A 545 -2.17 1.91 18.73
N ASN A 546 -2.64 2.68 19.72
CA ASN A 546 -3.27 3.98 19.49
C ASN A 546 -2.28 5.17 19.60
N ALA A 547 -1.08 4.99 20.17
CA ALA A 547 -0.08 6.04 20.31
C ALA A 547 0.62 6.40 18.98
N SER A 548 0.75 5.43 18.06
CA SER A 548 1.45 5.59 16.76
C SER A 548 0.53 5.69 15.54
N GLY A 549 -0.79 5.64 15.76
CA GLY A 549 -1.81 5.44 14.72
C GLY A 549 -3.05 6.34 14.80
N ALA A 550 -2.97 7.37 15.64
CA ALA A 550 -3.92 8.44 15.96
C ALA A 550 -5.45 8.20 15.80
N TYR A 551 -6.20 8.40 16.90
CA TYR A 551 -7.65 8.68 16.87
C TYR A 551 -8.00 9.97 17.64
N TYR A 552 -8.79 10.85 17.01
CA TYR A 552 -9.45 12.03 17.60
C TYR A 552 -10.93 12.07 17.21
N ASN A 553 -11.83 12.49 18.11
CA ASN A 553 -13.24 12.77 17.81
C ASN A 553 -13.82 13.91 18.68
N MET A 554 -13.86 15.11 18.11
CA MET A 554 -14.85 16.12 18.48
C MET A 554 -15.77 16.37 17.28
N GLY A 555 -16.80 15.54 17.14
CA GLY A 555 -18.01 15.82 16.35
C GLY A 555 -17.89 15.76 14.82
N SER A 556 -16.68 15.84 14.24
CA SER A 556 -16.56 15.91 12.77
C SER A 556 -15.29 15.34 12.12
N LEU A 557 -14.24 15.01 12.87
CA LEU A 557 -13.07 14.25 12.40
C LEU A 557 -13.06 12.87 13.06
N SER A 558 -12.86 11.80 12.28
CA SER A 558 -12.59 10.45 12.80
C SER A 558 -11.57 9.75 11.90
N VAL A 559 -10.31 9.76 12.31
CA VAL A 559 -9.22 9.01 11.67
C VAL A 559 -8.83 7.87 12.60
N TYR A 560 -8.65 6.68 12.05
CA TYR A 560 -8.07 5.54 12.75
C TYR A 560 -7.08 4.92 11.78
N GLN A 561 -5.82 4.83 12.18
CA GLN A 561 -4.73 4.34 11.34
C GLN A 561 -3.92 3.36 12.20
N PRO A 562 -4.36 2.11 12.42
CA PRO A 562 -3.63 1.20 13.28
C PRO A 562 -2.22 1.01 12.73
N VAL A 563 -1.24 1.21 13.60
CA VAL A 563 0.16 1.23 13.20
C VAL A 563 0.96 0.52 14.27
N TYR A 564 1.75 -0.47 13.87
CA TYR A 564 2.93 -0.84 14.62
C TYR A 564 4.06 0.12 14.26
N ASP A 565 4.62 0.79 15.25
CA ASP A 565 5.70 1.73 15.03
C ASP A 565 6.74 1.51 16.11
N SER A 566 8.01 1.44 15.71
CA SER A 566 9.12 1.61 16.64
C SER A 566 9.19 3.08 17.04
N TYR A 567 8.13 3.57 17.71
CA TYR A 567 8.06 4.95 18.15
C TYR A 567 9.23 5.21 19.09
N THR A 568 9.74 6.43 18.99
CA THR A 568 10.54 6.94 20.07
C THR A 568 9.62 7.33 21.21
N ASN A 569 10.08 7.10 22.43
CA ASN A 569 9.48 7.66 23.62
C ASN A 569 9.51 9.21 23.65
N PHE A 570 9.98 9.87 22.59
CA PHE A 570 10.17 11.31 22.49
C PHE A 570 8.94 12.13 22.91
N TYR A 571 7.74 11.75 22.43
CA TYR A 571 6.49 12.45 22.78
C TYR A 571 6.04 12.24 24.23
N GLU A 572 6.67 11.31 24.96
CA GLU A 572 6.46 11.12 26.39
C GLU A 572 7.38 12.04 27.21
N PHE A 573 8.48 12.53 26.63
CA PHE A 573 9.57 13.24 27.31
C PHE A 573 9.74 14.71 26.92
N ASP A 574 9.22 15.16 25.77
CA ASP A 574 9.40 16.53 25.26
C ASP A 574 8.66 17.62 26.05
N GLY A 575 7.78 17.24 26.99
CA GLY A 575 7.04 18.16 27.86
C GLY A 575 5.86 18.88 27.18
N GLU A 576 5.77 18.81 25.85
CA GLU A 576 4.60 19.19 25.04
C GLU A 576 3.67 17.97 24.98
N LYS A 577 3.17 17.60 26.17
CA LYS A 577 2.47 16.33 26.40
C LYS A 577 1.37 16.08 25.38
N MET A 578 1.26 14.81 24.98
CA MET A 578 -0.01 14.27 24.53
C MET A 578 -1.06 14.48 25.64
N GLU A 579 -2.05 15.32 25.40
CA GLU A 579 -3.13 15.54 26.34
C GLU A 579 -4.32 14.67 25.93
N ILE A 580 -4.84 13.90 26.90
CA ILE A 580 -6.08 13.15 26.72
C ILE A 580 -7.23 14.06 27.12
N ASN A 581 -7.92 14.66 26.14
CA ASN A 581 -9.20 15.33 26.39
C ASN A 581 -10.32 14.50 25.77
N GLY A 582 -11.27 14.04 26.59
CA GLY A 582 -12.39 13.22 26.12
C GLY A 582 -12.01 11.85 25.55
N GLY A 583 -10.81 11.33 25.82
CA GLY A 583 -10.32 10.05 25.29
C GLY A 583 -9.54 10.15 23.97
N TYR A 584 -9.15 11.36 23.56
CA TYR A 584 -8.44 11.60 22.30
C TYR A 584 -7.01 12.09 22.52
N TRP A 585 -6.10 11.66 21.65
CA TRP A 585 -4.68 12.01 21.71
C TRP A 585 -4.39 13.14 20.70
N TYR A 586 -3.89 14.28 21.19
CA TYR A 586 -3.46 15.40 20.36
C TYR A 586 -2.17 16.02 20.88
N TYR A 587 -1.50 16.74 19.99
CA TYR A 587 -0.23 17.39 20.26
C TYR A 587 -0.46 18.89 20.50
N ARG A 588 -0.18 19.35 21.73
CA ARG A 588 -0.32 20.76 22.13
C ARG A 588 0.95 21.53 21.76
N GLY A 589 0.83 22.64 21.04
CA GLY A 589 1.98 23.35 20.45
C GLY A 589 2.34 22.86 19.05
N GLY A 590 1.59 21.93 18.45
CA GLY A 590 2.00 21.27 17.20
C GLY A 590 2.16 22.20 16.02
N LEU A 591 1.32 23.24 15.95
CA LEU A 591 1.44 24.29 14.95
C LEU A 591 2.79 25.03 15.05
N ARG A 592 3.40 25.13 16.25
CA ARG A 592 4.74 25.72 16.43
C ARG A 592 5.84 24.86 15.81
N ARG A 593 5.70 23.53 15.82
CA ARG A 593 6.64 22.63 15.13
C ARG A 593 6.63 22.85 13.62
N PHE A 594 5.45 23.13 13.08
CA PHE A 594 5.27 23.62 11.71
C PHE A 594 5.39 25.14 11.60
N GLY A 595 6.02 25.81 12.59
CA GLY A 595 6.44 27.21 12.52
C GLY A 595 5.31 28.21 12.35
N PHE A 596 4.06 27.78 12.53
CA PHE A 596 2.93 28.67 12.56
C PHE A 596 2.96 29.44 13.87
N PRO A 597 2.81 30.77 13.82
CA PRO A 597 2.70 31.59 15.01
C PRO A 597 1.42 31.19 15.70
N VAL A 598 1.58 30.63 16.88
CA VAL A 598 0.46 30.38 17.77
C VAL A 598 0.21 31.67 18.52
N ALA A 599 -1.04 32.15 18.51
CA ALA A 599 -1.42 33.25 19.39
C ALA A 599 -0.99 32.89 20.82
N ALA A 600 -0.17 33.73 21.45
CA ALA A 600 0.11 33.57 22.86
C ALA A 600 -1.24 33.45 23.57
N GLY A 601 -1.51 32.29 24.19
CA GLY A 601 -2.75 32.09 24.93
C GLY A 601 -2.90 33.18 26.00
N PRO A 602 -4.13 33.50 26.41
CA PRO A 602 -4.35 34.37 27.56
C PRO A 602 -3.67 33.87 28.83
#